data_AF-A0A949NFG0-F1
#
_entry.id   AF-A0A949NFG0-F1
#
_cell.length_a   1.000
_cell.length_b   1.000
_cell.length_c   1.000
_cell.angle_alpha   90.00
_cell.angle_beta   90.00
_cell.angle_gamma   90.00
#
_symmetry.space_group_name_H-M   'P 1'
#
loop_
_entity.id
_entity.type
_entity.pdbx_description
1 polymer ?
#
loop_
_entity_poly.entity_id
_entity_poly.type
_entity_poly.pdbx_seq_one_letter_code
_entity_poly.pdbx_strand_id
1 'polypeptide(L)'
;PYLYGGGGLYYSSLDIAFQHFDGVDRTGYDAKLSTWGYGIHGGGGMEFSITPTFSLDIGFKVRWADISGYEGTATLPDGEERDAFFVSDKVDGKLIFEAMPVEEKDNYDEGSVNLTGYTIYIGFKAGF
;
A
#
# COMPACT_ATOMS: atom_id res chain seq x y z
N PRO A 1 -10.65 -30.41 -2.00
CA PRO A 1 -10.19 -29.15 -2.63
C PRO A 1 -11.21 -28.05 -2.30
N TYR A 2 -10.77 -26.80 -2.20
CA TYR A 2 -11.65 -25.65 -1.99
C TYR A 2 -11.21 -24.46 -2.84
N LEU A 3 -12.18 -23.58 -3.11
CA LEU A 3 -11.99 -22.29 -3.75
C LEU A 3 -12.72 -21.24 -2.93
N TYR A 4 -12.21 -20.03 -2.91
CA TYR A 4 -12.87 -18.90 -2.28
C TYR A 4 -12.52 -17.59 -3.00
N GLY A 5 -13.39 -16.60 -2.81
CA GLY A 5 -13.21 -15.24 -3.32
C GLY A 5 -13.98 -14.25 -2.47
N GLY A 6 -13.53 -13.00 -2.47
CA GLY A 6 -14.13 -11.93 -1.69
C GLY A 6 -13.58 -10.56 -2.05
N GLY A 7 -14.30 -9.53 -1.60
CA GLY A 7 -13.81 -8.15 -1.57
C GLY A 7 -13.22 -7.82 -0.20
N GLY A 8 -12.29 -6.88 -0.16
CA GLY A 8 -11.71 -6.35 1.06
C GLY A 8 -11.62 -4.82 1.02
N LEU A 9 -11.82 -4.23 2.20
CA LEU A 9 -11.43 -2.85 2.50
C LEU A 9 -10.00 -2.88 3.04
N TYR A 10 -9.15 -2.01 2.51
CA TYR A 10 -7.74 -1.89 2.89
C TYR A 10 -7.47 -0.47 3.37
N TYR A 11 -7.02 -0.34 4.61
CA TYR A 11 -6.35 0.87 5.05
C TYR A 11 -4.88 0.78 4.65
N SER A 12 -4.37 1.83 4.01
CA SER A 12 -2.98 1.92 3.60
C SER A 12 -2.39 3.25 4.06
N SER A 13 -1.16 3.21 4.55
CA SER A 13 -0.37 4.37 4.96
C SER A 13 0.93 4.37 4.16
N LEU A 14 1.34 5.55 3.74
CA LEU A 14 2.54 5.82 2.98
C LEU A 14 3.34 6.90 3.71
N ASP A 15 4.55 6.55 4.14
CA ASP A 15 5.50 7.49 4.73
C ASP A 15 6.53 7.86 3.64
N ILE A 16 6.56 9.13 3.22
CA ILE A 16 7.52 9.66 2.25
C ILE A 16 8.44 10.64 2.96
N ALA A 17 9.74 10.40 2.90
CA ALA A 17 10.73 11.35 3.39
C ALA A 17 11.64 11.80 2.25
N PHE A 18 11.76 13.10 2.07
CA PHE A 18 12.75 13.72 1.18
C PHE A 18 13.68 14.60 2.01
N GLN A 19 14.99 14.41 1.85
CA GLN A 19 16.00 15.26 2.49
C GLN A 19 17.11 15.57 1.51
N HIS A 20 17.38 16.86 1.34
CA HIS A 20 18.47 17.37 0.55
C HIS A 20 19.28 18.37 1.38
N PHE A 21 20.60 18.21 1.33
CA PHE A 21 21.56 19.05 2.04
C PHE A 21 22.43 19.76 1.02
N ASP A 22 22.41 21.09 1.03
CA ASP A 22 23.35 21.91 0.26
C ASP A 22 24.09 22.85 1.22
N GLY A 23 25.33 22.47 1.57
CA GLY A 23 26.13 23.18 2.56
C GLY A 23 25.49 23.20 3.95
N VAL A 24 24.97 24.36 4.36
CA VAL A 24 24.29 24.58 5.65
C VAL A 24 22.77 24.55 5.54
N ASP A 25 22.22 24.61 4.32
CA ASP A 25 20.79 24.65 4.10
C ASP A 25 20.22 23.23 3.97
N ARG A 26 19.12 22.99 4.69
CA ARG A 26 18.36 21.74 4.67
C ARG A 26 17.02 21.99 4.02
N THR A 27 16.78 21.36 2.87
CA THR A 27 15.47 21.32 2.23
C THR A 27 14.94 19.89 2.28
N GLY A 28 13.63 19.72 2.38
CA GLY A 28 13.06 18.40 2.59
C GLY A 28 11.65 18.45 3.16
N TYR A 29 11.10 17.26 3.39
CA TYR A 29 9.87 17.07 4.16
C TYR A 29 9.79 15.63 4.65
N ASP A 30 8.97 15.41 5.67
CA ASP A 30 8.48 14.10 6.10
C ASP A 30 6.96 14.10 5.95
N ALA A 31 6.42 13.25 5.09
CA ALA A 31 4.99 13.20 4.78
C ALA A 31 4.40 11.86 5.18
N LYS A 32 3.27 11.92 5.89
CA LYS A 32 2.46 10.77 6.26
C LYS A 32 1.12 10.88 5.58
N LEU A 33 0.93 10.04 4.57
CA LEU A 33 -0.28 9.99 3.77
C LEU A 33 -1.02 8.69 4.05
N SER A 34 -2.34 8.72 4.06
CA SER A 34 -3.13 7.51 4.28
C SER A 34 -4.42 7.54 3.48
N THR A 35 -4.94 6.37 3.18
CA THR A 35 -6.22 6.26 2.50
C THR A 35 -6.86 4.89 2.71
N TRP A 36 -8.12 4.80 2.32
CA TRP A 36 -8.88 3.57 2.26
C TRP A 36 -9.10 3.19 0.80
N GLY A 37 -8.71 1.96 0.45
CA GLY A 37 -8.93 1.39 -0.86
C GLY A 37 -9.73 0.10 -0.80
N TYR A 38 -10.22 -0.31 -1.96
CA TYR A 38 -10.89 -1.59 -2.14
C TYR A 38 -10.03 -2.51 -3.00
N GLY A 39 -10.16 -3.80 -2.77
CA GLY A 39 -9.54 -4.79 -3.64
C GLY A 39 -10.27 -6.11 -3.57
N ILE A 40 -9.94 -6.98 -4.51
CA ILE A 40 -10.48 -8.33 -4.58
C ILE A 40 -9.39 -9.31 -4.19
N HIS A 41 -9.79 -10.39 -3.53
CA HIS A 41 -8.91 -11.49 -3.22
C HIS A 41 -9.61 -12.82 -3.50
N GLY A 42 -8.81 -13.84 -3.76
CA GLY A 42 -9.29 -15.18 -3.98
C GLY A 42 -8.19 -16.19 -3.81
N GLY A 43 -8.55 -17.45 -3.87
CA GLY A 43 -7.57 -18.51 -3.69
C GLY A 43 -8.21 -19.88 -3.73
N GLY A 44 -7.34 -20.87 -3.57
CA GLY A 44 -7.74 -22.26 -3.56
C GLY A 44 -6.69 -23.13 -2.89
N GLY A 45 -7.11 -24.30 -2.48
CA GLY A 45 -6.23 -25.23 -1.79
C GLY A 45 -6.78 -26.63 -1.68
N MET A 46 -5.97 -27.48 -1.06
CA MET A 46 -6.28 -28.85 -0.73
C MET A 46 -5.96 -29.07 0.75
N GLU A 47 -6.94 -29.63 1.45
CA GLU A 47 -6.79 -30.07 2.83
C GLU A 47 -6.64 -31.60 2.84
N PHE A 48 -5.61 -32.09 3.53
CA PHE A 48 -5.30 -33.49 3.73
C PHE A 48 -5.41 -33.82 5.23
N SER A 49 -6.39 -34.63 5.61
CA SER A 49 -6.50 -35.12 6.99
C SER A 49 -5.37 -36.10 7.29
N ILE A 50 -4.56 -35.80 8.30
CA ILE A 50 -3.51 -36.69 8.81
C ILE A 50 -4.10 -37.56 9.94
N THR A 51 -4.84 -36.93 10.85
CA THR A 51 -5.61 -37.58 11.91
C THR A 51 -7.00 -36.92 11.99
N PRO A 52 -7.97 -37.45 12.75
CA PRO A 52 -9.27 -36.79 12.94
C PRO A 52 -9.16 -35.36 13.47
N THR A 53 -8.06 -35.04 14.14
CA THR A 53 -7.83 -33.77 14.83
C THR A 53 -6.84 -32.86 14.09
N PHE A 54 -6.03 -33.40 13.18
CA PHE A 54 -4.99 -32.67 12.45
C PHE A 54 -5.13 -32.82 10.93
N SER A 55 -5.13 -31.69 10.23
CA SER A 55 -5.02 -31.65 8.76
C SER A 55 -3.90 -30.73 8.29
N LEU A 56 -3.31 -31.10 7.15
CA LEU A 56 -2.36 -30.29 6.39
C LEU A 56 -3.14 -29.56 5.30
N ASP A 57 -2.96 -28.25 5.22
CA ASP A 57 -3.57 -27.38 4.22
C ASP A 57 -2.48 -26.80 3.32
N ILE A 58 -2.62 -27.00 2.02
CA ILE A 58 -1.72 -26.43 1.01
C ILE A 58 -2.56 -25.62 0.05
N GLY A 59 -2.21 -24.36 -0.17
CA GLY A 59 -2.99 -23.51 -1.04
C GLY A 59 -2.24 -22.29 -1.57
N PHE A 60 -2.97 -21.52 -2.36
CA PHE A 60 -2.55 -20.25 -2.91
C PHE A 60 -3.61 -19.19 -2.66
N LYS A 61 -3.16 -17.96 -2.43
CA LYS A 61 -3.98 -16.76 -2.31
C LYS A 61 -3.49 -15.74 -3.32
N VAL A 62 -4.40 -15.04 -3.95
CA VAL A 62 -4.13 -13.89 -4.83
C VAL A 62 -4.95 -12.71 -4.34
N ARG A 63 -4.38 -11.51 -4.48
CA ARG A 63 -5.02 -10.24 -4.21
C ARG A 63 -4.75 -9.32 -5.37
N TRP A 64 -5.78 -8.61 -5.81
CA TRP A 64 -5.68 -7.46 -6.70
C TRP A 64 -6.23 -6.25 -5.97
N ALA A 65 -5.38 -5.24 -5.75
CA ALA A 65 -5.77 -3.98 -5.12
C ALA A 65 -4.83 -2.89 -5.64
N ASP A 66 -5.41 -1.84 -6.23
CA ASP A 66 -4.72 -0.63 -6.63
C ASP A 66 -5.40 0.53 -5.91
N ILE A 67 -4.65 1.19 -5.04
CA ILE A 67 -5.19 2.15 -4.08
C ILE A 67 -4.66 3.52 -4.45
N SER A 68 -5.54 4.48 -4.72
CA SER A 68 -5.24 5.91 -4.86
C SER A 68 -6.02 6.69 -3.79
N GLY A 69 -5.95 8.02 -3.78
CA GLY A 69 -6.63 8.84 -2.77
C GLY A 69 -5.76 9.12 -1.55
N TYR A 70 -4.44 9.07 -1.67
CA TYR A 70 -3.54 9.27 -0.54
C TYR A 70 -3.45 10.75 -0.18
N GLU A 71 -3.96 11.10 1.00
CA GLU A 71 -3.90 12.44 1.57
C GLU A 71 -3.41 12.36 3.02
N GLY A 72 -2.84 13.45 3.51
CA GLY A 72 -2.34 13.54 4.87
C GLY A 72 -1.51 14.80 5.08
N THR A 73 -0.47 14.70 5.89
CA THR A 73 0.30 15.87 6.32
C THR A 73 1.77 15.71 5.95
N ALA A 74 2.36 16.77 5.40
CA ALA A 74 3.79 16.92 5.20
C ALA A 74 4.36 17.93 6.20
N THR A 75 5.42 17.54 6.91
CA THR A 75 6.15 18.38 7.86
C THR A 75 7.47 18.83 7.22
N LEU A 76 7.66 20.15 7.11
CA LEU A 76 8.86 20.79 6.60
C LEU A 76 10.00 20.80 7.66
N PRO A 77 11.25 21.10 7.28
CA PRO A 77 12.39 21.03 8.20
C PRO A 77 12.36 22.07 9.31
N ASP A 78 11.61 23.17 9.11
CA ASP A 78 11.33 24.21 10.11
C ASP A 78 10.16 23.84 11.05
N GLY A 79 9.52 22.69 10.81
CA GLY A 79 8.39 22.18 11.59
C GLY A 79 7.02 22.67 11.10
N GLU A 80 6.95 23.44 10.00
CA GLU A 80 5.67 23.80 9.41
C GLU A 80 4.97 22.56 8.84
N GLU A 81 3.68 22.40 9.13
CA GLU A 81 2.85 21.31 8.61
C GLU A 81 1.90 21.82 7.54
N ARG A 82 1.75 21.05 6.46
CA ARG A 82 0.83 21.36 5.35
C ARG A 82 0.07 20.11 4.92
N ASP A 83 -1.15 20.31 4.44
CA ASP A 83 -1.93 19.25 3.82
C ASP A 83 -1.26 18.82 2.52
N ALA A 84 -1.10 17.51 2.35
CA ALA A 84 -0.39 16.94 1.20
C ALA A 84 -1.14 15.76 0.59
N PHE A 85 -0.90 15.52 -0.69
CA PHE A 85 -1.39 14.37 -1.44
C PHE A 85 -0.25 13.65 -2.17
N PHE A 86 -0.46 12.38 -2.52
CA PHE A 86 0.54 11.59 -3.24
C PHE A 86 0.48 11.85 -4.74
N VAL A 87 1.62 12.21 -5.32
CA VAL A 87 1.79 12.44 -6.75
C VAL A 87 2.57 11.29 -7.39
N SER A 88 2.13 10.88 -8.58
CA SER A 88 2.88 10.01 -9.48
C SER A 88 2.75 10.53 -10.91
N ASP A 89 3.58 11.51 -11.26
CA ASP A 89 3.47 12.22 -12.54
C ASP A 89 4.80 12.18 -13.31
N LYS A 90 4.74 12.48 -14.62
CA LYS A 90 5.90 12.59 -15.50
C LYS A 90 6.17 14.04 -15.86
N VAL A 91 7.04 14.70 -15.11
CA VAL A 91 7.48 16.09 -15.33
C VAL A 91 8.80 16.10 -16.10
N ASP A 92 8.88 16.85 -17.19
CA ASP A 92 10.09 16.99 -18.03
C ASP A 92 10.75 15.66 -18.43
N GLY A 93 9.92 14.65 -18.70
CA GLY A 93 10.39 13.33 -19.09
C GLY A 93 10.83 12.42 -17.92
N LYS A 94 10.82 12.91 -16.69
CA LYS A 94 11.17 12.19 -15.47
C LYS A 94 9.92 11.86 -14.67
N LEU A 95 9.86 10.62 -14.18
CA LEU A 95 8.78 10.19 -13.29
C LEU A 95 9.10 10.68 -11.87
N ILE A 96 8.15 11.38 -11.25
CA ILE A 96 8.22 11.86 -9.88
C ILE A 96 7.23 11.05 -9.01
N PHE A 97 7.66 10.75 -7.79
CA PHE A 97 6.85 10.08 -6.77
C PHE A 97 7.08 10.80 -5.45
N GLU A 98 6.16 11.68 -5.07
CA GLU A 98 6.36 12.57 -3.93
C GLU A 98 5.06 13.01 -3.28
N ALA A 99 5.18 13.58 -2.08
CA ALA A 99 4.08 14.29 -1.44
C ALA A 99 4.12 15.75 -1.89
N MET A 100 3.01 16.26 -2.40
CA MET A 100 2.85 17.67 -2.79
C MET A 100 1.72 18.33 -2.02
N PRO A 101 1.75 19.67 -1.85
CA PRO A 101 0.65 20.41 -1.24
C PRO A 101 -0.67 20.18 -1.97
N VAL A 102 -1.78 20.04 -1.23
CA VAL A 102 -3.11 19.77 -1.83
C VAL A 102 -3.55 20.87 -2.80
N GLU A 103 -3.05 22.10 -2.64
CA GLU A 103 -3.32 23.22 -3.55
C GLU A 103 -2.81 22.97 -4.98
N GLU A 104 -1.85 22.05 -5.15
CA GLU A 104 -1.25 21.69 -6.44
C GLU A 104 -1.96 20.48 -7.10
N LYS A 105 -3.05 19.96 -6.52
CA LYS A 105 -3.73 18.74 -7.00
C LYS A 105 -4.27 18.84 -8.43
N ASP A 106 -4.60 20.05 -8.89
CA ASP A 106 -5.05 20.28 -10.26
C ASP A 106 -3.90 20.32 -11.28
N ASN A 107 -2.65 20.37 -10.82
CA ASN A 107 -1.45 20.51 -11.67
C ASN A 107 -0.70 19.19 -11.88
N TYR A 108 -0.99 18.14 -11.11
CA TYR A 108 -0.26 16.87 -11.14
C TYR A 108 -1.17 15.64 -11.10
N ASP A 109 -0.72 14.57 -11.74
CA ASP A 109 -1.39 13.28 -11.68
C ASP A 109 -1.25 12.62 -10.29
N GLU A 110 -2.39 12.21 -9.74
CA GLU A 110 -2.46 11.51 -8.46
C GLU A 110 -1.84 10.12 -8.53
N GLY A 111 -1.02 9.78 -7.53
CA GLY A 111 -0.38 8.49 -7.42
C GLY A 111 -1.24 7.39 -6.82
N SER A 112 -0.92 6.16 -7.19
CA SER A 112 -1.51 4.95 -6.63
C SER A 112 -0.46 3.96 -6.16
N VAL A 113 -0.84 3.12 -5.20
CA VAL A 113 -0.01 2.02 -4.69
C VAL A 113 -0.68 0.70 -5.04
N ASN A 114 0.03 -0.09 -5.84
CA ASN A 114 -0.41 -1.42 -6.22
C ASN A 114 -0.05 -2.45 -5.13
N LEU A 115 -1.06 -2.95 -4.42
CA LEU A 115 -0.95 -4.00 -3.41
C LEU A 115 -1.23 -5.41 -3.96
N THR A 116 -1.31 -5.54 -5.29
CA THR A 116 -1.50 -6.83 -5.96
C THR A 116 -0.37 -7.79 -5.60
N GLY A 117 -0.74 -9.01 -5.26
CA GLY A 117 0.24 -10.01 -4.84
C GLY A 117 -0.36 -11.38 -4.70
N TYR A 118 0.51 -12.35 -4.46
CA TYR A 118 0.12 -13.73 -4.22
C TYR A 118 0.85 -14.31 -3.01
N THR A 119 0.33 -15.38 -2.47
CA THR A 119 0.94 -16.12 -1.35
C THR A 119 0.67 -17.59 -1.56
N ILE A 120 1.73 -18.40 -1.55
CA ILE A 120 1.63 -19.86 -1.44
C ILE A 120 1.84 -20.19 0.03
N TYR A 121 0.99 -21.04 0.59
CA TYR A 121 1.07 -21.41 2.00
C TYR A 121 0.95 -22.92 2.19
N ILE A 122 1.59 -23.37 3.27
CA ILE A 122 1.46 -24.70 3.84
C ILE A 122 1.17 -24.48 5.31
N GLY A 123 0.01 -24.94 5.78
CA GLY A 123 -0.48 -24.72 7.14
C GLY A 123 -0.95 -26.02 7.78
N PHE A 124 -0.96 -26.06 9.10
CA PHE A 124 -1.58 -27.14 9.87
C PHE A 124 -2.84 -26.60 10.55
N LYS A 125 -3.92 -27.37 10.49
CA LYS A 125 -5.15 -27.08 11.20
C LYS A 125 -5.33 -28.14 12.28
N ALA A 126 -5.50 -27.67 13.52
CA ALA A 126 -5.80 -28.50 14.67
C ALA A 126 -7.23 -28.20 15.13
N GLY A 127 -8.06 -29.23 15.27
CA GLY A 127 -9.34 -29.13 15.97
C GLY A 127 -9.13 -29.35 17.46
N PHE A 128 -9.90 -28.64 18.30
CA PHE A 128 -10.03 -28.94 19.73
C PHE A 128 -11.49 -29.28 20.02
#